data_AF-A0A0M5JIX2-F1
#
_entry.id   AF-A0A0M5JIX2-F1
#
_cell.length_a   1.000
_cell.length_b   1.000
_cell.length_c   1.000
_cell.angle_alpha   90.00
_cell.angle_beta   90.00
_cell.angle_gamma   90.00
#
_symmetry.space_group_name_H-M   'P 1'
#
loop_
_entity.id
_entity.type
_entity.pdbx_description
1 polymer ?
#
loop_
_entity_poly.entity_id
_entity_poly.type
_entity_poly.pdbx_seq_one_letter_code
_entity_poly.pdbx_strand_id
1 'polypeptide(L)'
;MRRGRWTVRDAGDLQRVIARAAESEAQWQGIAYTTAGARALRSISEGALCSTDGKQVQHNTVYELRLWSVIEEGGEADDVLAHELRWLNGAGSADVTLRGIDDDDRAGAPEKERCWYRPNDYLQHSGDETDARNMPIMTSVEVFTEAEYGNTVFVDELMTGKWN
;
A
#
# COMPACT_ATOMS: atom_id res chain seq x y z
N MET A 1 -3.19 -13.99 -14.10
CA MET A 1 -3.73 -13.13 -13.02
C MET A 1 -4.62 -13.97 -12.13
N ARG A 2 -4.67 -13.67 -10.83
CA ARG A 2 -5.48 -14.37 -9.83
C ARG A 2 -6.72 -13.53 -9.50
N ARG A 3 -7.79 -14.15 -8.98
CA ARG A 3 -9.03 -13.45 -8.61
C ARG A 3 -8.91 -12.86 -7.22
N GLY A 4 -9.40 -11.64 -7.02
CA GLY A 4 -9.38 -10.97 -5.73
C GLY A 4 -10.58 -10.08 -5.50
N ARG A 5 -10.64 -9.55 -4.28
CA ARG A 5 -11.57 -8.50 -3.89
C ARG A 5 -10.77 -7.25 -3.53
N TRP A 6 -10.95 -6.18 -4.30
CA TRP A 6 -10.33 -4.87 -4.11
C TRP A 6 -11.37 -3.91 -3.53
N THR A 7 -11.14 -3.47 -2.30
CA THR A 7 -12.05 -2.57 -1.59
C THR A 7 -11.36 -1.24 -1.35
N VAL A 8 -12.05 -0.15 -1.68
CA VAL A 8 -11.60 1.22 -1.43
C VAL A 8 -12.62 1.92 -0.54
N ARG A 9 -12.15 2.50 0.56
CA ARG A 9 -12.96 3.27 1.51
C ARG A 9 -12.32 4.61 1.77
N ASP A 10 -13.11 5.61 2.12
CA ASP A 10 -12.56 6.88 2.62
C ASP A 10 -11.81 6.64 3.95
N ALA A 11 -10.60 7.17 4.07
CA ALA A 11 -9.77 7.01 5.25
C ALA A 11 -9.82 8.22 6.20
N GLY A 12 -10.47 9.31 5.80
CA GLY A 12 -10.51 10.59 6.52
C GLY A 12 -9.35 11.52 6.18
N ASP A 13 -9.10 12.48 7.06
CA ASP A 13 -7.97 13.40 6.94
C ASP A 13 -6.62 12.75 7.30
N LEU A 14 -5.53 13.51 7.18
CA LEU A 14 -4.18 13.05 7.49
C LEU A 14 -4.07 12.47 8.92
N GLN A 15 -4.67 13.13 9.91
CA GLN A 15 -4.58 12.66 11.30
C GLN A 15 -5.33 11.35 11.48
N ARG A 16 -6.49 11.20 10.84
CA ARG A 16 -7.24 9.94 10.88
C ARG A 16 -6.50 8.81 10.19
N VAL A 17 -5.87 9.07 9.05
CA VAL A 17 -5.05 8.10 8.31
C VAL A 17 -3.88 7.61 9.17
N ILE A 18 -3.16 8.54 9.80
CA ILE A 18 -2.06 8.20 10.71
C ILE A 18 -2.56 7.41 11.93
N ALA A 19 -3.68 7.84 12.53
CA ALA A 19 -4.28 7.16 13.67
C ALA A 19 -4.70 5.72 13.33
N ARG A 20 -5.35 5.49 12.18
CA ARG A 20 -5.73 4.14 11.71
C ARG A 20 -4.53 3.21 11.63
N ALA A 21 -3.41 3.71 11.09
CA ALA A 21 -2.20 2.94 10.98
C ALA A 21 -1.59 2.63 12.37
N ALA A 22 -1.56 3.63 13.27
CA ALA A 22 -1.05 3.47 14.63
C ALA A 22 -1.93 2.60 15.55
N GLU A 23 -3.23 2.54 15.29
CA GLU A 23 -4.22 1.71 16.00
C GLU A 23 -4.21 0.24 15.52
N SER A 24 -3.55 -0.05 14.40
CA SER A 24 -3.46 -1.38 13.81
C SER A 24 -2.26 -2.17 14.35
N GLU A 25 -2.38 -3.49 14.41
CA GLU A 25 -1.26 -4.40 14.72
C GLU A 25 -0.33 -4.64 13.52
N ALA A 26 -0.68 -4.14 12.33
CA ALA A 26 0.11 -4.33 11.13
C ALA A 26 1.45 -3.58 11.18
N GLN A 27 2.48 -4.16 10.58
CA GLN A 27 3.74 -3.47 10.37
C GLN A 27 3.60 -2.52 9.17
N TRP A 28 3.64 -1.21 9.41
CA TRP A 28 3.50 -0.20 8.34
C TRP A 28 4.85 0.30 7.83
N GLN A 29 4.98 0.38 6.52
CA GLN A 29 6.01 1.16 5.81
C GLN A 29 5.34 2.17 4.89
N GLY A 30 6.10 3.11 4.35
CA GLY A 30 5.48 4.16 3.55
C GLY A 30 6.40 5.14 2.87
N ILE A 31 5.79 6.12 2.22
CA ILE A 31 6.44 7.34 1.73
C ILE A 31 5.60 8.52 2.17
N ALA A 32 6.25 9.51 2.78
CA ALA A 32 5.68 10.84 2.94
C ALA A 32 6.37 11.79 1.96
N TYR A 33 5.59 12.44 1.09
CA TYR A 33 6.07 13.55 0.30
C TYR A 33 5.87 14.84 1.09
N THR A 34 6.98 15.51 1.38
CA THR A 34 7.02 16.72 2.19
C THR A 34 7.50 17.91 1.37
N THR A 35 7.28 19.11 1.88
CA THR A 35 7.87 20.34 1.31
C THR A 35 9.40 20.34 1.27
N ALA A 36 10.07 19.41 1.98
CA ALA A 36 11.52 19.24 1.99
C ALA A 36 11.99 17.96 1.27
N GLY A 37 11.13 17.37 0.43
CA GLY A 37 11.41 16.15 -0.34
C GLY A 37 10.67 14.91 0.16
N ALA A 38 10.83 13.81 -0.56
CA ALA A 38 10.25 12.51 -0.21
C ALA A 38 11.03 11.88 0.96
N ARG A 39 10.29 11.27 1.90
CA ARG A 39 10.81 10.55 3.06
C ARG A 39 10.26 9.13 3.04
N ALA A 40 11.14 8.15 2.89
CA ALA A 40 10.79 6.75 3.12
C ALA A 40 10.51 6.54 4.61
N LEU A 41 9.36 5.94 4.93
CA LEU A 41 8.87 5.71 6.28
C LEU A 41 9.06 4.24 6.66
N ARG A 42 9.71 4.01 7.80
CA ARG A 42 10.01 2.66 8.31
C ARG A 42 8.99 2.17 9.34
N SER A 43 8.37 3.10 10.07
CA SER A 43 7.39 2.75 11.10
C SER A 43 6.49 3.93 11.46
N ILE A 44 5.42 3.59 12.17
CA ILE A 44 4.49 4.52 12.78
C ILE A 44 4.36 4.12 14.23
N SER A 45 4.65 5.04 15.16
CA SER A 45 4.60 4.77 16.59
C SER A 45 3.88 5.89 17.29
N GLU A 46 2.76 5.59 17.97
CA GLU A 46 1.97 6.60 18.69
C GLU A 46 1.59 7.81 17.79
N GLY A 47 1.33 7.54 16.51
CA GLY A 47 1.03 8.55 15.50
C GLY A 47 2.25 9.33 14.96
N ALA A 48 3.47 9.04 15.40
CA ALA A 48 4.68 9.61 14.82
C ALA A 48 5.08 8.85 13.54
N LEU A 49 5.26 9.57 12.43
CA LEU A 49 5.83 9.03 11.19
C LEU A 49 7.37 9.02 11.28
N CYS A 50 7.96 7.83 11.34
CA CYS A 50 9.41 7.64 11.49
C CYS A 50 10.05 7.24 10.16
N SER A 51 10.98 8.06 9.67
CA SER A 51 11.68 7.80 8.42
C SER A 51 12.84 6.81 8.56
N THR A 52 13.32 6.27 7.45
CA THR A 52 14.41 5.27 7.42
C THR A 52 15.74 5.79 7.97
N ASP A 53 15.95 7.12 7.98
CA ASP A 53 17.12 7.77 8.58
C ASP A 53 16.96 8.02 10.10
N GLY A 54 15.86 7.56 10.69
CA GLY A 54 15.55 7.68 12.12
C GLY A 54 14.91 9.02 12.52
N LYS A 55 14.68 9.95 11.59
CA LYS A 55 14.02 11.22 11.89
C LYS A 55 12.50 11.11 11.83
N GLN A 56 11.84 11.83 12.72
CA GLN A 56 10.41 12.03 12.67
C GLN A 56 10.03 13.03 11.57
N VAL A 57 9.01 12.71 10.79
CA VAL A 57 8.44 13.60 9.77
C VAL A 57 7.41 14.53 10.42
N GLN A 58 7.54 15.83 10.15
CA GLN A 58 6.61 16.84 10.63
C GLN A 58 5.32 16.81 9.80
N HIS A 59 4.18 16.51 10.43
CA HIS A 59 2.91 16.28 9.71
C HIS A 59 2.45 17.48 8.88
N ASN A 60 2.72 18.70 9.35
CA ASN A 60 2.35 19.94 8.64
C ASN A 60 3.17 20.18 7.35
N THR A 61 4.22 19.40 7.12
CA THR A 61 5.01 19.47 5.87
C THR A 61 4.54 18.45 4.83
N VAL A 62 3.73 17.47 5.22
CA VAL A 62 3.27 16.37 4.37
C VAL A 62 2.14 16.87 3.47
N TYR A 63 2.29 16.68 2.16
CA TYR A 63 1.21 16.92 1.19
C TYR A 63 0.68 15.65 0.54
N GLU A 64 1.45 14.56 0.57
CA GLU A 64 1.00 13.22 0.18
C GLU A 64 1.59 12.18 1.13
N LEU A 65 0.78 11.22 1.53
CA LEU A 65 1.15 10.10 2.39
C LEU A 65 0.65 8.81 1.77
N ARG A 66 1.55 7.84 1.61
CA ARG A 66 1.22 6.46 1.28
C ARG A 66 1.83 5.56 2.35
N LEU A 67 1.01 4.74 2.99
CA LEU A 67 1.41 3.77 4.00
C LEU A 67 0.90 2.40 3.57
N TRP A 68 1.74 1.39 3.52
CA TRP A 68 1.32 0.02 3.26
C TRP A 68 1.72 -0.90 4.41
N SER A 69 0.87 -1.88 4.70
CA SER A 69 1.22 -2.98 5.57
C SER A 69 2.22 -3.88 4.87
N VAL A 70 3.23 -4.31 5.59
CA VAL A 70 4.13 -5.37 5.13
C VAL A 70 3.36 -6.69 5.14
N ILE A 71 3.38 -7.40 4.02
CA ILE A 71 2.83 -8.76 3.91
C ILE A 71 4.02 -9.73 3.76
N GLU A 72 4.21 -10.64 4.73
CA GLU A 72 5.28 -11.63 4.64
C GLU A 72 4.90 -12.79 3.71
N GLU A 73 5.88 -13.30 2.96
CA GLU A 73 5.66 -14.47 2.12
C GLU A 73 5.31 -15.69 2.98
N GLY A 74 4.07 -16.17 2.84
CA GLY A 74 3.60 -17.38 3.51
C GLY A 74 2.85 -17.16 4.83
N GLY A 75 2.47 -15.94 5.21
CA GLY A 75 1.67 -15.75 6.42
C GLY A 75 0.99 -14.39 6.57
N GLU A 76 -0.31 -14.36 6.32
CA GLU A 76 -1.28 -13.82 7.28
C GLU A 76 -2.52 -14.72 7.24
N ALA A 77 -3.15 -14.97 8.39
CA ALA A 77 -4.23 -15.94 8.59
C ALA A 77 -5.59 -15.52 7.98
N ASP A 78 -5.62 -14.49 7.12
CA ASP A 78 -6.85 -13.72 6.84
C ASP A 78 -7.06 -13.33 5.36
N ASP A 79 -6.40 -14.01 4.41
CA ASP A 79 -6.51 -13.78 2.95
C ASP A 79 -6.15 -12.35 2.47
N VAL A 80 -5.61 -11.48 3.33
CA VAL A 80 -5.14 -10.14 2.96
C VAL A 80 -3.84 -10.25 2.19
N LEU A 81 -3.85 -9.67 0.99
CA LEU A 81 -2.70 -9.68 0.08
C LEU A 81 -2.00 -8.32 0.01
N ALA A 82 -2.72 -7.24 0.31
CA ALA A 82 -2.18 -5.89 0.45
C ALA A 82 -3.18 -5.02 1.23
N HIS A 83 -2.66 -4.09 2.02
CA HIS A 83 -3.44 -3.05 2.68
C HIS A 83 -2.65 -1.74 2.63
N GLU A 84 -3.22 -0.71 2.02
CA GLU A 84 -2.58 0.59 1.83
C GLU A 84 -3.52 1.74 2.25
N LEU A 85 -3.00 2.63 3.10
CA LEU A 85 -3.63 3.89 3.46
C LEU A 85 -2.97 5.02 2.66
N ARG A 86 -3.79 5.83 2.00
CA ARG A 86 -3.37 6.95 1.16
C ARG A 86 -4.03 8.23 1.61
N TRP A 87 -3.30 9.33 1.54
CA TRP A 87 -3.84 10.67 1.74
C TRP A 87 -3.13 11.66 0.83
N LEU A 88 -3.91 12.54 0.19
CA LEU A 88 -3.40 13.61 -0.66
C LEU A 88 -4.10 14.93 -0.31
N ASN A 89 -3.32 15.96 -0.01
CA ASN A 89 -3.83 17.24 0.46
C ASN A 89 -4.79 17.87 -0.57
N GLY A 90 -6.04 18.12 -0.13
CA GLY A 90 -7.09 18.70 -0.96
C GLY A 90 -7.75 17.75 -1.96
N ALA A 91 -7.28 16.51 -2.11
CA ALA A 91 -7.85 15.52 -3.02
C ALA A 91 -8.59 14.37 -2.32
N GLY A 92 -8.26 14.10 -1.05
CA GLY A 92 -8.93 13.09 -0.23
C GLY A 92 -8.00 11.97 0.22
N SER A 93 -8.57 10.82 0.55
CA SER A 93 -7.85 9.67 1.09
C SER A 93 -8.48 8.34 0.69
N ALA A 94 -7.73 7.27 0.86
CA ALA A 94 -8.19 5.93 0.59
C ALA A 94 -7.60 4.92 1.60
N ASP A 95 -8.45 4.05 2.11
CA ASP A 95 -8.12 2.82 2.81
C ASP A 95 -8.41 1.69 1.82
N VAL A 96 -7.34 1.14 1.26
CA VAL A 96 -7.37 0.17 0.17
C VAL A 96 -6.96 -1.19 0.71
N THR A 97 -7.83 -2.20 0.56
CA THR A 97 -7.50 -3.59 0.90
C THR A 97 -7.70 -4.48 -0.31
N LEU A 98 -6.72 -5.34 -0.58
CA LEU A 98 -6.82 -6.44 -1.54
C LEU A 98 -6.84 -7.77 -0.78
N ARG A 99 -7.86 -8.58 -1.05
CA ARG A 99 -7.96 -9.95 -0.54
C ARG A 99 -7.99 -10.98 -1.66
N GLY A 100 -7.38 -12.14 -1.41
CA GLY A 100 -7.62 -13.33 -2.21
C GLY A 100 -9.06 -13.80 -1.99
N ILE A 101 -9.72 -14.30 -3.04
CA ILE A 101 -11.04 -14.92 -2.93
C ILE A 101 -11.06 -16.18 -3.78
N ASP A 102 -11.88 -17.15 -3.38
CA ASP A 102 -12.24 -18.29 -4.22
C ASP A 102 -13.44 -17.97 -5.13
N ASP A 103 -13.91 -18.99 -5.85
CA ASP A 103 -14.98 -18.83 -6.83
C ASP A 103 -16.35 -18.61 -6.19
N ASP A 104 -16.59 -19.19 -5.00
CA ASP A 104 -17.85 -19.06 -4.27
C ASP A 104 -17.95 -17.66 -3.62
N ASP A 105 -16.85 -17.17 -3.03
CA ASP A 105 -16.76 -15.82 -2.46
C ASP A 105 -16.94 -14.73 -3.51
N ARG A 106 -16.45 -14.96 -4.73
CA ARG A 106 -16.59 -14.01 -5.84
C ARG A 106 -18.05 -13.80 -6.23
N ALA A 107 -18.88 -14.83 -6.19
CA ALA A 107 -20.30 -14.72 -6.54
C ALA A 107 -21.04 -13.76 -5.58
N GLY A 108 -20.64 -13.74 -4.30
CA GLY A 108 -21.20 -12.86 -3.28
C GLY A 108 -20.62 -11.43 -3.24
N ALA A 109 -19.43 -11.21 -3.80
CA ALA A 109 -18.80 -9.89 -3.79
C ALA A 109 -19.51 -8.89 -4.74
N PRO A 110 -19.70 -7.62 -4.34
CA PRO A 110 -20.19 -6.56 -5.23
C PRO A 110 -19.33 -6.46 -6.47
N GLU A 111 -19.94 -6.29 -7.65
CA GLU A 111 -19.24 -6.25 -8.94
C GLU A 111 -18.07 -5.23 -8.96
N LYS A 112 -18.32 -4.04 -8.39
CA LYS A 112 -17.32 -2.96 -8.26
C LYS A 112 -16.09 -3.29 -7.40
N GLU A 113 -16.16 -4.35 -6.58
CA GLU A 113 -15.05 -4.81 -5.74
C GLU A 113 -14.36 -6.04 -6.32
N ARG A 114 -14.89 -6.64 -7.39
CA ARG A 114 -14.27 -7.79 -8.05
C ARG A 114 -13.09 -7.32 -8.86
N CYS A 115 -11.95 -7.97 -8.65
CA CYS A 115 -10.74 -7.66 -9.41
C CYS A 115 -10.00 -8.93 -9.83
N TRP A 116 -9.00 -8.73 -10.67
CA TRP A 116 -7.87 -9.63 -10.82
C TRP A 116 -6.62 -8.94 -10.30
N TYR A 117 -5.63 -9.73 -9.90
CA TYR A 117 -4.35 -9.20 -9.46
C TYR A 117 -3.18 -10.04 -9.96
N ARG A 118 -1.99 -9.43 -9.91
CA ARG A 118 -0.72 -10.08 -10.23
C ARG A 118 0.38 -9.55 -9.29
N PRO A 119 1.19 -10.42 -8.67
CA PRO A 119 2.39 -9.99 -7.94
C PRO A 119 3.40 -9.32 -8.85
N ASN A 120 4.11 -8.31 -8.34
CA ASN A 120 5.13 -7.56 -9.05
C ASN A 120 6.27 -7.14 -8.10
N ASP A 121 7.48 -7.01 -8.61
CA ASP A 121 8.70 -6.76 -7.83
C ASP A 121 9.50 -5.58 -8.41
N TYR A 122 9.90 -4.66 -7.55
CA TYR A 122 10.74 -3.52 -7.90
C TYR A 122 12.11 -3.61 -7.25
N LEU A 123 13.16 -3.24 -8.00
CA LEU A 123 14.48 -3.04 -7.42
C LEU A 123 14.52 -1.72 -6.65
N GLN A 124 14.95 -1.77 -5.40
CA GLN A 124 15.19 -0.59 -4.57
C GLN A 124 16.58 -0.04 -4.89
N HIS A 125 16.63 1.18 -5.42
CA HIS A 125 17.89 1.84 -5.71
C HIS A 125 18.48 2.51 -4.47
N SER A 126 19.70 2.14 -4.11
CA SER A 126 20.56 2.90 -3.20
C SER A 126 21.72 3.52 -3.98
N GLY A 127 22.28 4.63 -3.47
CA GLY A 127 23.34 5.36 -4.17
C GLY A 127 24.65 4.60 -4.34
N ASP A 128 24.83 3.50 -3.59
CA ASP A 128 26.11 2.80 -3.45
C ASP A 128 26.13 1.44 -4.16
N GLU A 129 24.97 0.87 -4.52
CA GLU A 129 24.88 -0.44 -5.17
C GLU A 129 24.44 -0.31 -6.63
N THR A 130 25.21 -0.93 -7.53
CA THR A 130 24.98 -0.84 -8.99
C THR A 130 24.73 -2.21 -9.62
N ASP A 131 24.99 -3.31 -8.91
CA ASP A 131 24.61 -4.65 -9.37
C ASP A 131 23.16 -4.94 -8.95
N ALA A 132 22.28 -4.98 -9.96
CA ALA A 132 20.86 -5.31 -9.79
C ALA A 132 20.61 -6.62 -9.04
N ARG A 133 21.56 -7.58 -9.04
CA ARG A 133 21.40 -8.86 -8.30
C ARG A 133 21.51 -8.71 -6.79
N ASN A 134 22.14 -7.64 -6.31
CA ASN A 134 22.34 -7.35 -4.90
C ASN A 134 21.37 -6.27 -4.40
N MET A 135 20.58 -5.69 -5.31
CA MET A 135 19.63 -4.66 -4.97
C MET A 135 18.46 -5.24 -4.19
N PRO A 136 18.07 -4.63 -3.07
CA PRO A 136 16.93 -5.10 -2.33
C PRO A 136 15.63 -4.99 -3.14
N ILE A 137 14.67 -5.87 -2.88
CA ILE A 137 13.39 -5.92 -3.62
C ILE A 137 12.29 -5.26 -2.79
N MET A 138 11.48 -4.42 -3.42
CA MET A 138 10.18 -3.96 -2.94
C MET A 138 9.09 -4.78 -3.66
N THR A 139 8.40 -5.63 -2.92
CA THR A 139 7.26 -6.39 -3.45
C THR A 139 6.03 -5.51 -3.55
N SER A 140 5.18 -5.82 -4.52
CA SER A 140 3.94 -5.11 -4.81
C SER A 140 2.91 -6.03 -5.48
N VAL A 141 1.68 -5.54 -5.59
CA VAL A 141 0.60 -6.22 -6.30
C VAL A 141 -0.11 -5.23 -7.21
N GLU A 142 -0.19 -5.58 -8.49
CA GLU A 142 -0.98 -4.85 -9.49
C GLU A 142 -2.42 -5.34 -9.47
N VAL A 143 -3.36 -4.42 -9.58
CA VAL A 143 -4.81 -4.67 -9.54
C VAL A 143 -5.45 -4.27 -10.87
N PHE A 144 -6.34 -5.13 -11.34
CA PHE A 144 -7.06 -5.00 -12.60
C PHE A 144 -8.56 -5.21 -12.39
N THR A 145 -9.39 -4.46 -13.09
CA THR A 145 -10.85 -4.64 -13.10
C THR A 145 -11.36 -4.82 -14.52
N GLU A 146 -12.63 -5.19 -14.64
CA GLU A 146 -13.32 -5.18 -15.92
C GLU A 146 -13.87 -3.78 -16.20
N ALA A 147 -13.61 -3.26 -17.39
CA ALA A 147 -14.19 -2.04 -17.92
C ALA A 147 -15.35 -2.37 -18.88
N GLU A 148 -15.96 -1.33 -19.44
CA GLU A 148 -16.99 -1.50 -20.46
C GLU A 148 -16.50 -2.42 -21.60
N TYR A 149 -17.45 -3.22 -22.09
CA TYR A 149 -17.22 -4.19 -23.17
C TYR A 149 -16.28 -5.37 -22.82
N GLY A 150 -16.10 -5.67 -21.52
CA GLY A 150 -15.34 -6.85 -21.08
C GLY A 150 -13.83 -6.69 -21.16
N ASN A 151 -13.33 -5.46 -21.29
CA ASN A 151 -11.90 -5.18 -21.32
C ASN A 151 -11.31 -5.24 -19.92
N THR A 152 -10.16 -5.90 -19.74
CA THR A 152 -9.39 -5.81 -18.48
C THR A 152 -8.55 -4.53 -18.48
N VAL A 153 -8.67 -3.72 -17.42
CA VAL A 153 -7.92 -2.48 -17.24
C VAL A 153 -7.10 -2.50 -15.96
N PHE A 154 -5.90 -1.94 -16.00
CA PHE A 154 -5.10 -1.69 -14.80
C PHE A 154 -5.72 -0.51 -14.03
N VAL A 155 -5.89 -0.67 -12.72
CA VAL A 155 -6.52 0.36 -11.88
C VAL A 155 -5.71 0.79 -10.68
N ASP A 156 -4.81 -0.07 -10.18
CA ASP A 156 -4.07 0.23 -8.96
C ASP A 156 -2.79 -0.61 -8.83
N GLU A 157 -1.87 -0.13 -8.02
CA GLU A 157 -0.69 -0.86 -7.57
C GLU A 157 -0.43 -0.59 -6.09
N LEU A 158 -0.32 -1.67 -5.32
CA LEU A 158 -0.19 -1.65 -3.87
C LEU A 158 1.15 -2.24 -3.47
N MET A 159 1.93 -1.48 -2.68
CA MET A 159 3.19 -1.98 -2.13
C MET A 159 2.93 -2.94 -0.98
N THR A 160 3.80 -3.94 -0.80
CA THR A 160 3.68 -4.95 0.26
C THR A 160 5.01 -5.26 0.95
N GLY A 161 6.13 -4.80 0.39
CA GLY A 161 7.47 -5.09 0.86
C GLY A 161 7.98 -4.16 1.96
N LYS A 162 9.22 -4.39 2.37
CA LYS A 162 9.94 -3.57 3.36
C LYS A 162 10.95 -2.66 2.64
N TRP A 163 11.14 -1.42 3.13
CA TRP A 163 12.39 -0.70 2.87
C TRP A 163 13.55 -1.48 3.47
N ASN A 164 14.64 -1.60 2.71
CA ASN A 164 15.88 -2.20 3.18
C ASN A 164 16.87 -1.13 3.66
#